data_AF-A0A960U0Y8-F1
#
_entry.id   AF-A0A960U0Y8-F1
#
_cell.length_a   1.000
_cell.length_b   1.000
_cell.length_c   1.000
_cell.angle_alpha   90.00
_cell.angle_beta   90.00
_cell.angle_gamma   90.00
#
_symmetry.space_group_name_H-M   'P 1'
#
loop_
_entity.id
_entity.type
_entity.pdbx_description
1 polymer ?
#
loop_
_entity_poly.entity_id
_entity_poly.type
_entity_poly.pdbx_seq_one_letter_code
_entity_poly.pdbx_strand_id
1 'polypeptide(L)'
;MPRKLLLILMVLMFSMAFLTACGCGDDDDDDDDSTTDDDDDDDDDDDDDDDAAGCVDEDGDGYGENCDAGKDCNDADDGAYQILTGYLDLDNDGFPGTEVGVCAGDTLPADYAAEATDCDDEDPMTNPLGTELPDDGIDQDCADGDLTASDDNGVFVDGDGGSNANPGTMAEPVKTVQKGVDLAEAGDAKNVYIAMDDYQEDVMVEGAALFGGYDASDWSRDIEGNETSIE
;
A
#
# COMPACT_ATOMS: atom_id res chain seq x y z
N MET A 1 34.82 -13.42 14.62
CA MET A 1 35.63 -14.13 13.60
C MET A 1 35.10 -13.73 12.22
N PRO A 2 35.88 -13.07 11.34
CA PRO A 2 35.36 -12.58 10.07
C PRO A 2 35.51 -13.61 8.95
N ARG A 3 34.44 -13.88 8.19
CA ARG A 3 34.51 -14.67 6.95
C ARG A 3 34.43 -13.74 5.73
N LYS A 4 35.51 -13.80 4.95
CA LYS A 4 35.74 -13.21 3.63
C LYS A 4 34.83 -13.85 2.56
N LEU A 5 34.20 -13.03 1.72
CA LEU A 5 34.53 -12.77 0.30
C LEU A 5 34.04 -13.82 -0.71
N LEU A 6 33.12 -13.43 -1.59
CA LEU A 6 33.21 -13.83 -3.00
C LEU A 6 32.66 -12.71 -3.92
N LEU A 7 33.61 -12.13 -4.67
CA LEU A 7 33.46 -11.24 -5.81
C LEU A 7 32.86 -12.03 -6.99
N ILE A 8 31.88 -11.47 -7.72
CA ILE A 8 31.71 -11.75 -9.15
C ILE A 8 31.54 -10.42 -9.89
N LEU A 9 32.53 -10.13 -10.72
CA LEU A 9 32.62 -9.03 -11.68
C LEU A 9 32.74 -9.68 -13.07
N MET A 10 31.87 -9.34 -14.02
CA MET A 10 32.13 -9.23 -15.48
C MET A 10 30.80 -8.96 -16.21
N VAL A 11 30.51 -7.72 -16.63
CA VAL A 11 30.82 -7.09 -17.93
C VAL A 11 30.06 -7.71 -19.10
N LEU A 12 29.09 -6.96 -19.66
CA LEU A 12 28.71 -7.00 -21.07
C LEU A 12 28.31 -5.58 -21.51
N MET A 13 29.21 -4.95 -22.27
CA MET A 13 28.97 -3.82 -23.16
C MET A 13 28.75 -4.34 -24.59
N PHE A 14 28.15 -3.49 -25.44
CA PHE A 14 27.80 -3.57 -26.88
C PHE A 14 26.28 -3.76 -27.11
N SER A 15 25.59 -2.99 -27.96
CA SER A 15 26.02 -2.17 -29.10
C SER A 15 24.97 -1.12 -29.42
N MET A 16 25.39 0.13 -29.70
CA MET A 16 24.62 1.06 -30.54
C MET A 16 24.59 0.52 -31.98
N ALA A 17 23.44 0.62 -32.63
CA ALA A 17 23.35 0.63 -34.09
C ALA A 17 22.28 1.65 -34.53
N PHE A 18 22.63 2.33 -35.61
CA PHE A 18 22.08 3.55 -36.17
C PHE A 18 20.81 3.33 -37.01
N LEU A 19 20.01 4.41 -37.08
CA LEU A 19 19.20 4.94 -38.19
C LEU A 19 18.55 3.96 -39.19
N THR A 20 17.24 4.11 -39.37
CA THR A 20 16.65 4.13 -40.71
C THR A 20 15.56 5.20 -40.76
N ALA A 21 15.86 6.29 -41.48
CA ALA A 21 14.87 7.24 -41.96
C ALA A 21 14.15 6.60 -43.15
N CYS A 22 12.83 6.56 -43.13
CA CYS A 22 12.04 6.34 -44.33
C CYS A 22 11.70 7.72 -44.90
N GLY A 23 12.18 7.99 -46.12
CA GLY A 23 11.82 9.16 -46.89
C GLY A 23 10.54 8.89 -47.68
N CYS A 24 9.61 9.83 -47.67
CA CYS A 24 8.57 9.95 -48.66
C CYS A 24 9.12 10.77 -49.84
N GLY A 25 9.08 10.19 -51.04
CA GLY A 25 9.36 10.89 -52.29
C GLY A 25 8.13 11.64 -52.76
N ASP A 26 8.37 12.87 -53.21
CA ASP A 26 7.45 13.66 -54.03
C ASP A 26 7.43 13.07 -55.46
N ASP A 27 6.25 12.78 -55.99
CA ASP A 27 6.00 12.67 -57.43
C ASP A 27 4.66 13.36 -57.74
N ASP A 28 4.77 14.62 -58.16
CA ASP A 28 3.74 15.34 -58.90
C ASP A 28 3.64 14.75 -60.32
N ASP A 29 2.44 14.51 -60.84
CA ASP A 29 2.16 14.64 -62.28
C ASP A 29 0.65 14.82 -62.53
N ASP A 30 0.39 15.76 -63.43
CA ASP A 30 -0.82 16.50 -63.72
C ASP A 30 -1.88 15.79 -64.58
N ASP A 31 -3.09 16.39 -64.54
CA ASP A 31 -3.96 16.76 -65.67
C ASP A 31 -4.90 15.74 -66.37
N ASP A 32 -6.19 16.13 -66.33
CA ASP A 32 -7.12 16.30 -67.45
C ASP A 32 -7.84 15.06 -68.05
N ASP A 33 -9.18 15.03 -67.98
CA ASP A 33 -10.03 15.27 -69.16
C ASP A 33 -11.50 14.80 -68.95
N SER A 34 -12.37 15.78 -69.20
CA SER A 34 -13.81 15.83 -69.55
C SER A 34 -14.76 14.62 -69.55
N THR A 35 -15.94 14.91 -68.96
CA THR A 35 -17.32 14.68 -69.44
C THR A 35 -17.74 13.28 -69.92
N THR A 36 -18.81 12.74 -69.31
CA THR A 36 -20.15 12.64 -69.93
C THR A 36 -21.17 12.13 -68.91
N ASP A 37 -22.31 12.82 -68.83
CA ASP A 37 -23.55 12.34 -68.24
C ASP A 37 -24.05 11.10 -69.00
N ASP A 38 -24.58 10.10 -68.31
CA ASP A 38 -25.82 9.38 -68.66
C ASP A 38 -26.17 8.37 -67.55
N ASP A 39 -27.40 8.50 -67.06
CA ASP A 39 -28.08 7.77 -65.98
C ASP A 39 -28.18 6.25 -66.21
N ASP A 40 -28.15 5.46 -65.14
CA ASP A 40 -29.05 4.30 -64.92
C ASP A 40 -28.91 3.78 -63.47
N ASP A 41 -29.97 4.02 -62.69
CA ASP A 41 -30.28 3.38 -61.40
C ASP A 41 -30.42 1.86 -61.58
N ASP A 42 -29.84 1.06 -60.67
CA ASP A 42 -30.47 -0.17 -60.14
C ASP A 42 -29.64 -0.72 -58.96
N ASP A 43 -30.22 -0.55 -57.78
CA ASP A 43 -30.22 -1.32 -56.53
C ASP A 43 -29.30 -2.56 -56.35
N ASP A 44 -28.94 -2.72 -55.07
CA ASP A 44 -28.44 -3.93 -54.39
C ASP A 44 -26.93 -4.21 -54.47
N ASP A 45 -26.16 -3.52 -53.63
CA ASP A 45 -25.17 -4.22 -52.81
C ASP A 45 -25.23 -3.67 -51.37
N ASP A 46 -25.55 -4.60 -50.47
CA ASP A 46 -25.61 -4.49 -49.03
C ASP A 46 -24.29 -3.92 -48.44
N ASP A 47 -24.27 -2.64 -48.07
CA ASP A 47 -23.45 -2.19 -46.96
C ASP A 47 -24.42 -1.76 -45.85
N ASP A 48 -24.82 -2.76 -45.06
CA ASP A 48 -25.27 -2.61 -43.66
C ASP A 48 -24.15 -1.90 -42.86
N ASP A 49 -23.86 -0.65 -43.18
CA ASP A 49 -23.23 0.27 -42.24
C ASP A 49 -24.37 0.86 -41.40
N ASP A 50 -24.87 0.01 -40.50
CA ASP A 50 -25.49 0.42 -39.24
C ASP A 50 -24.41 1.15 -38.41
N ASP A 51 -23.82 2.20 -38.98
CA ASP A 51 -23.03 3.22 -38.32
C ASP A 51 -23.93 3.78 -37.22
N ALA A 52 -23.70 3.31 -36.00
CA ALA A 52 -24.30 3.85 -34.80
C ALA A 52 -24.20 5.37 -34.87
N ALA A 53 -25.33 6.03 -35.10
CA ALA A 53 -25.39 7.43 -35.48
C ALA A 53 -24.58 8.33 -34.51
N GLY A 54 -23.35 8.67 -34.91
CA GLY A 54 -22.48 9.61 -34.19
C GLY A 54 -21.58 9.04 -33.09
N CYS A 55 -21.40 7.71 -33.01
CA CYS A 55 -20.32 7.13 -32.20
C CYS A 55 -18.96 7.56 -32.76
N VAL A 56 -18.12 8.12 -31.90
CA VAL A 56 -16.73 8.49 -32.19
C VAL A 56 -15.86 7.54 -31.39
N ASP A 57 -15.31 6.56 -32.10
CA ASP A 57 -14.48 5.45 -31.60
C ASP A 57 -13.23 5.38 -32.50
N GLU A 58 -12.11 5.89 -32.00
CA GLU A 58 -10.87 6.04 -32.76
C GLU A 58 -9.99 4.78 -32.80
N ASP A 59 -10.05 3.93 -31.78
CA ASP A 59 -9.24 2.72 -31.68
C ASP A 59 -10.02 1.42 -31.99
N GLY A 60 -11.34 1.52 -32.11
CA GLY A 60 -12.23 0.49 -32.64
C GLY A 60 -12.66 -0.55 -31.61
N ASP A 61 -12.60 -0.23 -30.32
CA ASP A 61 -12.99 -1.14 -29.23
C ASP A 61 -14.49 -1.08 -28.88
N GLY A 62 -15.23 -0.16 -29.51
CA GLY A 62 -16.66 0.07 -29.34
C GLY A 62 -17.02 1.07 -28.25
N TYR A 63 -16.04 1.61 -27.52
CA TYR A 63 -16.18 2.69 -26.55
C TYR A 63 -15.80 4.03 -27.20
N GLY A 64 -16.34 5.13 -26.67
CA GLY A 64 -16.08 6.45 -27.22
C GLY A 64 -17.21 7.46 -27.01
N GLU A 65 -17.09 8.64 -27.60
CA GLU A 65 -18.13 9.68 -27.49
C GLU A 65 -19.40 9.26 -28.26
N ASN A 66 -20.52 9.14 -27.53
CA ASN A 66 -21.83 8.68 -28.05
C ASN A 66 -21.88 7.22 -28.53
N CYS A 67 -20.93 6.39 -28.11
CA CYS A 67 -20.97 4.95 -28.37
C CYS A 67 -21.86 4.23 -27.35
N ASP A 68 -22.55 3.16 -27.77
CA ASP A 68 -23.48 2.41 -26.92
C ASP A 68 -22.76 1.68 -25.76
N ALA A 69 -21.49 1.30 -25.94
CA ALA A 69 -20.71 0.62 -24.91
C ALA A 69 -20.32 1.54 -23.74
N GLY A 70 -20.25 2.85 -24.00
CA GLY A 70 -19.89 3.87 -23.02
C GLY A 70 -18.80 4.80 -23.53
N LYS A 71 -18.33 5.68 -22.64
CA LYS A 71 -17.19 6.55 -22.92
C LYS A 71 -15.89 5.77 -22.81
N ASP A 72 -14.98 6.06 -23.71
CA ASP A 72 -13.59 5.64 -23.63
C ASP A 72 -12.77 6.66 -22.81
N CYS A 73 -11.81 6.18 -22.03
CA CYS A 73 -10.86 7.02 -21.31
C CYS A 73 -9.55 7.24 -22.08
N ASN A 74 -9.29 6.49 -23.15
CA ASN A 74 -8.13 6.61 -24.00
C ASN A 74 -8.40 6.13 -25.44
N ASP A 75 -8.88 7.05 -26.28
CA ASP A 75 -9.18 6.90 -27.73
C ASP A 75 -7.96 6.52 -28.63
N ALA A 76 -6.87 6.01 -28.06
CA ALA A 76 -5.66 5.61 -28.76
C ALA A 76 -5.17 4.21 -28.35
N ASP A 77 -5.90 3.49 -27.50
CA ASP A 77 -5.53 2.19 -26.95
C ASP A 77 -6.78 1.33 -26.70
N ASP A 78 -7.08 0.43 -27.64
CA ASP A 78 -8.23 -0.49 -27.63
C ASP A 78 -8.31 -1.42 -26.39
N GLY A 79 -7.25 -1.44 -25.57
CA GLY A 79 -7.18 -2.13 -24.30
C GLY A 79 -7.56 -1.27 -23.09
N ALA A 80 -7.93 0.01 -23.25
CA ALA A 80 -8.05 0.99 -22.18
C ALA A 80 -9.31 1.86 -22.27
N TYR A 81 -10.48 1.23 -22.12
CA TYR A 81 -11.79 1.88 -22.28
C TYR A 81 -12.50 2.35 -21.01
N GLN A 82 -12.00 2.04 -19.80
CA GLN A 82 -12.69 2.40 -18.55
C GLN A 82 -11.74 2.89 -17.46
N ILE A 83 -12.27 3.69 -16.52
CA ILE A 83 -11.52 4.06 -15.32
C ILE A 83 -11.73 2.99 -14.24
N LEU A 84 -10.67 2.25 -13.93
CA LEU A 84 -10.62 1.38 -12.76
C LEU A 84 -9.99 2.12 -11.58
N THR A 85 -10.47 1.86 -10.37
CA THR A 85 -9.79 2.29 -9.14
C THR A 85 -8.66 1.33 -8.84
N GLY A 86 -7.45 1.85 -8.72
CA GLY A 86 -6.28 1.11 -8.26
C GLY A 86 -5.55 1.85 -7.15
N TYR A 87 -4.59 1.17 -6.54
CA TYR A 87 -3.81 1.69 -5.42
C TYR A 87 -2.31 1.63 -5.73
N LEU A 88 -1.61 2.73 -5.48
CA LEU A 88 -0.16 2.81 -5.53
C LEU A 88 0.42 2.56 -4.15
N ASP A 89 1.67 2.09 -4.16
CA ASP A 89 2.57 2.00 -3.01
C ASP A 89 3.57 3.17 -3.15
N LEU A 90 3.36 4.25 -2.40
CA LEU A 90 4.14 5.48 -2.56
C LEU A 90 5.47 5.44 -1.79
N ASP A 91 5.51 4.79 -0.63
CA ASP A 91 6.71 4.71 0.21
C ASP A 91 7.61 3.49 -0.09
N ASN A 92 7.12 2.55 -0.89
CA ASN A 92 7.77 1.34 -1.38
C ASN A 92 8.03 0.28 -0.30
N ASP A 93 7.13 0.12 0.65
CA ASP A 93 7.18 -0.93 1.67
C ASP A 93 6.49 -2.25 1.25
N GLY A 94 5.77 -2.23 0.13
CA GLY A 94 5.03 -3.37 -0.42
C GLY A 94 3.53 -3.38 -0.07
N PHE A 95 3.02 -2.35 0.60
CA PHE A 95 1.63 -2.15 0.95
C PHE A 95 1.07 -0.93 0.21
N PRO A 96 0.17 -1.10 -0.75
CA PRO A 96 -0.44 0.02 -1.45
C PRO A 96 -1.53 0.68 -0.60
N GLY A 97 -1.60 2.01 -0.60
CA GLY A 97 -2.66 2.78 0.06
C GLY A 97 -3.22 3.96 -0.74
N THR A 98 -2.46 4.56 -1.67
CA THR A 98 -2.92 5.75 -2.40
C THR A 98 -3.87 5.39 -3.54
N GLU A 99 -5.14 5.78 -3.41
CA GLU A 99 -6.16 5.62 -4.43
C GLU A 99 -5.89 6.46 -5.69
N VAL A 100 -5.90 5.82 -6.86
CA VAL A 100 -5.73 6.45 -8.17
C VAL A 100 -6.75 5.89 -9.16
N GLY A 101 -7.38 6.78 -9.95
CA GLY A 101 -8.17 6.39 -11.11
C GLY A 101 -7.26 6.09 -12.31
N VAL A 102 -7.30 4.86 -12.81
CA VAL A 102 -6.44 4.37 -13.89
C VAL A 102 -7.29 4.05 -15.11
N CYS A 103 -6.94 4.63 -16.26
CA CYS A 103 -7.54 4.25 -17.54
C CYS A 103 -7.00 2.88 -17.96
N ALA A 104 -7.88 1.89 -18.05
CA ALA A 104 -7.57 0.48 -18.26
C ALA A 104 -8.78 -0.27 -18.84
N GLY A 105 -8.57 -1.48 -19.37
CA GLY A 105 -9.64 -2.37 -19.81
C GLY A 105 -10.25 -3.14 -18.65
N ASP A 106 -10.33 -4.47 -18.76
CA ASP A 106 -10.94 -5.32 -17.72
C ASP A 106 -10.08 -5.49 -16.45
N THR A 107 -8.77 -5.21 -16.52
CA THR A 107 -7.83 -5.43 -15.42
C THR A 107 -6.90 -4.25 -15.24
N LEU A 108 -6.59 -3.92 -13.98
CA LEU A 108 -5.57 -2.93 -13.65
C LEU A 108 -4.20 -3.33 -14.24
N PRO A 109 -3.40 -2.35 -14.70
CA PRO A 109 -1.99 -2.59 -15.04
C PRO A 109 -1.21 -3.11 -13.83
N ALA A 110 -0.10 -3.81 -14.10
CA ALA A 110 0.66 -4.54 -13.07
C ALA A 110 1.24 -3.66 -11.93
N ASP A 111 1.37 -2.35 -12.16
CA ASP A 111 1.91 -1.40 -11.19
C ASP A 111 0.85 -0.87 -10.20
N TYR A 112 -0.41 -1.32 -10.32
CA TYR A 112 -1.51 -0.93 -9.44
C TYR A 112 -2.10 -2.15 -8.73
N ALA A 113 -2.37 -1.99 -7.45
CA ALA A 113 -3.12 -2.97 -6.68
C ALA A 113 -4.63 -2.72 -6.76
N ALA A 114 -5.42 -3.77 -6.56
CA ALA A 114 -6.88 -3.69 -6.57
C ALA A 114 -7.48 -3.27 -5.21
N GLU A 115 -6.69 -3.29 -4.14
CA GLU A 115 -7.14 -3.01 -2.78
C GLU A 115 -6.11 -2.12 -2.07
N ALA A 116 -6.57 -1.22 -1.21
CA ALA A 116 -5.73 -0.52 -0.24
C ALA A 116 -5.51 -1.40 0.98
N THR A 117 -4.26 -1.66 1.30
CA THR A 117 -3.86 -2.36 2.53
C THR A 117 -3.12 -1.46 3.50
N ASP A 118 -2.64 -0.31 3.04
CA ASP A 118 -1.91 0.66 3.85
C ASP A 118 -2.84 1.75 4.43
N CYS A 119 -2.63 2.12 5.69
CA CYS A 119 -3.33 3.19 6.37
C CYS A 119 -2.60 4.55 6.31
N ASP A 120 -1.28 4.57 6.06
CA ASP A 120 -0.47 5.75 5.78
C ASP A 120 0.61 5.45 4.73
N ASP A 121 0.21 5.49 3.45
CA ASP A 121 1.06 5.23 2.27
C ASP A 121 2.23 6.23 2.09
N GLU A 122 2.40 7.20 3.00
CA GLU A 122 3.56 8.11 3.02
C GLU A 122 4.63 7.69 4.06
N ASP A 123 4.37 6.67 4.91
CA ASP A 123 5.26 6.20 5.97
C ASP A 123 5.50 4.67 5.95
N PRO A 124 6.69 4.21 5.54
CA PRO A 124 6.98 2.78 5.34
C PRO A 124 7.08 1.96 6.64
N MET A 125 6.79 2.57 7.79
CA MET A 125 6.69 1.91 9.09
C MET A 125 5.24 1.72 9.55
N THR A 126 4.27 2.29 8.84
CA THR A 126 2.85 2.32 9.19
C THR A 126 2.08 1.49 8.17
N ASN A 127 2.05 0.18 8.36
CA ASN A 127 1.47 -0.79 7.41
C ASN A 127 1.02 -2.06 8.15
N PRO A 128 0.33 -3.03 7.52
CA PRO A 128 -0.14 -4.26 8.18
C PRO A 128 0.91 -5.14 8.88
N LEU A 129 2.20 -4.88 8.71
CA LEU A 129 3.31 -5.55 9.42
C LEU A 129 4.05 -4.61 10.39
N GLY A 130 3.57 -3.39 10.57
CA GLY A 130 4.07 -2.42 11.53
C GLY A 130 4.10 -2.97 12.95
N THR A 131 4.96 -2.39 13.78
CA THR A 131 5.00 -2.69 15.20
C THR A 131 4.29 -1.57 15.94
N GLU A 132 3.19 -1.93 16.57
CA GLU A 132 2.36 -1.00 17.30
C GLU A 132 3.08 -0.42 18.54
N LEU A 133 3.09 0.91 18.65
CA LEU A 133 3.63 1.66 19.77
C LEU A 133 2.50 2.28 20.56
N PRO A 134 2.30 1.88 21.82
CA PRO A 134 1.10 2.28 22.53
C PRO A 134 1.09 3.76 22.89
N ASP A 135 -0.11 4.34 22.84
CA ASP A 135 -0.45 5.68 23.33
C ASP A 135 0.30 6.82 22.59
N ASP A 136 0.67 6.63 21.32
CA ASP A 136 1.30 7.68 20.49
C ASP A 136 0.36 8.33 19.46
N GLY A 137 -0.87 7.82 19.35
CA GLY A 137 -1.92 8.35 18.49
C GLY A 137 -1.83 7.90 17.03
N ILE A 138 -0.93 6.99 16.69
CA ILE A 138 -0.75 6.41 15.37
C ILE A 138 -1.09 4.92 15.45
N ASP A 139 -1.81 4.42 14.45
CA ASP A 139 -2.09 2.99 14.25
C ASP A 139 -1.03 2.47 13.27
N GLN A 140 0.10 1.95 13.78
CA GLN A 140 1.24 1.57 12.92
C GLN A 140 1.02 0.24 12.23
N ASP A 141 0.22 -0.66 12.81
CA ASP A 141 -0.06 -1.97 12.20
C ASP A 141 -1.35 -2.00 11.37
N CYS A 142 -2.00 -0.83 11.20
CA CYS A 142 -3.27 -0.63 10.51
C CYS A 142 -4.39 -1.56 11.03
N ALA A 143 -4.30 -2.00 12.29
CA ALA A 143 -5.21 -2.94 12.89
C ALA A 143 -5.75 -2.42 14.22
N ASP A 144 -7.08 -2.40 14.33
CA ASP A 144 -7.80 -2.09 15.57
C ASP A 144 -7.53 -0.68 16.18
N GLY A 145 -6.74 0.18 15.51
CA GLY A 145 -6.39 1.53 15.95
C GLY A 145 -5.26 1.56 16.97
N ASP A 146 -4.78 2.77 17.31
CA ASP A 146 -3.70 2.99 18.30
C ASP A 146 -3.89 2.17 19.57
N LEU A 147 -2.86 1.37 19.90
CA LEU A 147 -2.84 0.56 21.10
C LEU A 147 -2.85 1.44 22.35
N THR A 148 -3.97 1.46 23.06
CA THR A 148 -4.06 2.15 24.34
C THR A 148 -3.88 1.19 25.51
N ALA A 149 -3.09 1.58 26.51
CA ALA A 149 -2.88 0.72 27.68
C ALA A 149 -4.19 0.50 28.46
N SER A 150 -4.60 -0.76 28.63
CA SER A 150 -5.80 -1.12 29.38
C SER A 150 -5.73 -2.50 30.07
N ASP A 151 -6.61 -2.73 31.04
CA ASP A 151 -6.76 -4.03 31.71
C ASP A 151 -7.21 -5.17 30.77
N ASP A 152 -7.76 -4.84 29.59
CA ASP A 152 -8.23 -5.83 28.61
C ASP A 152 -7.11 -6.35 27.72
N ASN A 153 -6.02 -5.57 27.55
CA ASN A 153 -4.96 -5.84 26.58
C ASN A 153 -3.55 -5.87 27.15
N GLY A 154 -3.36 -5.76 28.47
CA GLY A 154 -2.02 -5.91 29.05
C GLY A 154 -1.95 -6.20 30.53
N VAL A 155 -0.71 -6.30 31.00
CA VAL A 155 -0.36 -6.49 32.41
C VAL A 155 0.48 -5.31 32.86
N PHE A 156 0.17 -4.79 34.05
CA PHE A 156 0.74 -3.57 34.59
C PHE A 156 1.79 -3.86 35.66
N VAL A 157 2.94 -3.22 35.55
CA VAL A 157 4.09 -3.36 36.45
C VAL A 157 4.39 -2.00 37.09
N ASP A 158 4.45 -1.99 38.42
CA ASP A 158 4.83 -0.82 39.23
C ASP A 158 5.85 -1.28 40.29
N GLY A 159 7.10 -0.87 40.10
CA GLY A 159 8.20 -1.22 40.99
C GLY A 159 8.08 -0.67 42.41
N ASP A 160 7.47 0.50 42.61
CA ASP A 160 7.34 1.15 43.92
C ASP A 160 6.07 0.68 44.65
N GLY A 161 4.92 0.75 43.99
CA GLY A 161 3.59 0.47 44.56
C GLY A 161 3.05 -0.95 44.33
N GLY A 162 3.62 -1.71 43.39
CA GLY A 162 3.11 -3.02 42.99
C GLY A 162 3.43 -4.17 43.94
N SER A 163 2.76 -5.31 43.70
CA SER A 163 2.95 -6.56 44.45
C SER A 163 2.79 -7.79 43.55
N ASN A 164 3.71 -8.75 43.61
CA ASN A 164 3.61 -9.98 42.80
C ASN A 164 2.48 -10.94 43.21
N ALA A 165 1.75 -10.62 44.28
CA ALA A 165 0.49 -11.28 44.62
C ALA A 165 -0.72 -10.69 43.89
N ASN A 166 -0.56 -9.52 43.26
CA ASN A 166 -1.61 -8.83 42.55
C ASN A 166 -1.87 -9.49 41.18
N PRO A 167 -3.06 -9.27 40.60
CA PRO A 167 -3.40 -9.78 39.26
C PRO A 167 -2.63 -9.08 38.13
N GLY A 168 -2.03 -7.91 38.36
CA GLY A 168 -1.33 -7.14 37.33
C GLY A 168 -2.26 -6.24 36.52
N THR A 169 -3.31 -5.71 37.14
CA THR A 169 -4.21 -4.70 36.55
C THR A 169 -3.68 -3.29 36.84
N MET A 170 -4.23 -2.28 36.16
CA MET A 170 -3.94 -0.86 36.41
C MET A 170 -4.14 -0.49 37.89
N ALA A 171 -5.15 -1.07 38.54
CA ALA A 171 -5.47 -0.80 39.94
C ALA A 171 -4.68 -1.64 40.94
N GLU A 172 -4.24 -2.84 40.53
CA GLU A 172 -3.43 -3.75 41.34
C GLU A 172 -2.27 -4.29 40.48
N PRO A 173 -1.22 -3.47 40.23
CA PRO A 173 -0.09 -3.84 39.38
C PRO A 173 0.83 -4.84 40.09
N VAL A 174 1.55 -5.65 39.31
CA VAL A 174 2.62 -6.49 39.85
C VAL A 174 3.89 -5.68 40.10
N LYS A 175 4.81 -6.22 40.90
CA LYS A 175 6.01 -5.49 41.32
C LYS A 175 7.19 -5.65 40.38
N THR A 176 7.34 -6.83 39.78
CA THR A 176 8.53 -7.17 38.98
C THR A 176 8.15 -7.40 37.53
N VAL A 177 9.04 -7.01 36.62
CA VAL A 177 8.86 -7.14 35.18
C VAL A 177 8.71 -8.61 34.79
N GLN A 178 9.54 -9.52 35.33
CA GLN A 178 9.39 -10.95 35.02
C GLN A 178 8.01 -11.48 35.42
N LYS A 179 7.43 -10.97 36.52
CA LYS A 179 6.09 -11.39 36.93
C LYS A 179 5.02 -10.87 35.97
N GLY A 180 5.19 -9.67 35.43
CA GLY A 180 4.34 -9.10 34.39
C GLY A 180 4.39 -9.94 33.11
N VAL A 181 5.60 -10.27 32.66
CA VAL A 181 5.84 -11.15 31.50
C VAL A 181 5.21 -12.52 31.68
N ASP A 182 5.44 -13.19 32.81
CA ASP A 182 4.85 -14.50 33.10
C ASP A 182 3.31 -14.47 33.04
N LEU A 183 2.68 -13.38 33.48
CA LEU A 183 1.23 -13.21 33.43
C LEU A 183 0.74 -12.93 32.01
N ALA A 184 1.41 -12.05 31.27
CA ALA A 184 1.06 -11.72 29.89
C ALA A 184 1.19 -12.94 28.98
N GLU A 185 2.24 -13.73 29.14
CA GLU A 185 2.48 -14.95 28.37
C GLU A 185 1.50 -16.08 28.73
N ALA A 186 1.05 -16.15 29.99
CA ALA A 186 0.01 -17.09 30.42
C ALA A 186 -1.41 -16.67 29.99
N GLY A 187 -1.64 -15.37 29.78
CA GLY A 187 -2.90 -14.81 29.31
C GLY A 187 -2.94 -14.56 27.81
N ASP A 188 -4.00 -13.87 27.36
CA ASP A 188 -4.22 -13.51 25.95
C ASP A 188 -3.64 -12.13 25.61
N ALA A 189 -3.39 -11.28 26.60
CA ALA A 189 -3.06 -9.86 26.43
C ALA A 189 -1.67 -9.58 25.84
N LYS A 190 -0.66 -10.44 26.05
CA LYS A 190 0.74 -10.35 25.56
C LYS A 190 1.49 -9.02 25.76
N ASN A 191 0.87 -7.92 26.17
CA ASN A 191 1.53 -6.64 26.44
C ASN A 191 1.83 -6.48 27.92
N VAL A 192 2.97 -5.86 28.22
CA VAL A 192 3.40 -5.51 29.57
C VAL A 192 3.69 -4.01 29.60
N TYR A 193 2.89 -3.27 30.37
CA TYR A 193 3.02 -1.84 30.57
C TYR A 193 3.77 -1.58 31.87
N ILE A 194 4.93 -0.93 31.77
CA ILE A 194 5.90 -0.82 32.85
C ILE A 194 6.00 0.64 33.28
N ALA A 195 5.63 0.91 34.52
CA ALA A 195 5.80 2.22 35.11
C ALA A 195 7.28 2.55 35.32
N MET A 196 7.62 3.83 35.27
CA MET A 196 8.96 4.33 35.51
C MET A 196 9.53 3.81 36.83
N ASP A 197 10.63 3.07 36.74
CA ASP A 197 11.45 2.66 37.86
C ASP A 197 12.77 2.08 37.33
N ASP A 198 13.68 1.79 38.24
CA ASP A 198 14.90 1.02 38.00
C ASP A 198 14.73 -0.43 38.49
N TYR A 199 14.38 -1.32 37.56
CA TYR A 199 14.10 -2.73 37.83
C TYR A 199 15.39 -3.55 37.80
N GLN A 200 15.91 -3.88 39.00
CA GLN A 200 17.10 -4.72 39.15
C GLN A 200 16.74 -6.21 39.09
N GLU A 201 16.55 -6.73 37.88
CA GLU A 201 16.20 -8.12 37.61
C GLU A 201 16.62 -8.60 36.21
N ASP A 202 16.89 -9.90 36.08
CA ASP A 202 17.06 -10.55 34.78
C ASP A 202 15.68 -10.95 34.22
N VAL A 203 15.30 -10.39 33.07
CA VAL A 203 14.02 -10.68 32.40
C VAL A 203 14.21 -11.61 31.21
N MET A 204 13.42 -12.69 31.16
CA MET A 204 13.29 -13.60 30.04
C MET A 204 11.93 -13.38 29.36
N VAL A 205 11.97 -13.04 28.07
CA VAL A 205 10.78 -12.77 27.24
C VAL A 205 10.79 -13.74 26.06
N GLU A 206 9.69 -14.47 25.86
CA GLU A 206 9.50 -15.37 24.72
C GLU A 206 8.46 -14.85 23.73
N GLY A 207 7.41 -14.18 24.22
CA GLY A 207 6.31 -13.73 23.37
C GLY A 207 5.47 -12.57 23.92
N ALA A 208 5.99 -11.85 24.91
CA ALA A 208 5.37 -10.61 25.40
C ALA A 208 6.05 -9.37 24.79
N ALA A 209 5.26 -8.32 24.54
CA ALA A 209 5.76 -6.99 24.23
C ALA A 209 5.91 -6.19 25.52
N LEU A 210 7.03 -5.48 25.68
CA LEU A 210 7.32 -4.68 26.86
C LEU A 210 7.36 -3.21 26.48
N PHE A 211 6.55 -2.41 27.17
CA PHE A 211 6.43 -0.98 26.96
C PHE A 211 6.71 -0.25 28.27
N GLY A 212 7.86 0.43 28.34
CA GLY A 212 8.17 1.37 29.42
C GLY A 212 7.61 2.76 29.13
N GLY A 213 7.85 3.70 30.06
CA GLY A 213 7.43 5.08 29.90
C GLY A 213 6.16 5.45 30.67
N TYR A 214 5.63 4.59 31.55
CA TYR A 214 4.35 4.85 32.20
C TYR A 214 4.50 5.55 33.56
N ASP A 215 3.57 6.44 33.90
CA ASP A 215 3.39 6.95 35.27
C ASP A 215 2.35 6.06 35.99
N ALA A 216 2.73 5.40 37.09
CA ALA A 216 1.81 4.48 37.80
C ALA A 216 0.58 5.18 38.42
N SER A 217 0.55 6.52 38.52
CA SER A 217 -0.56 7.26 39.11
C SER A 217 -1.76 7.39 38.19
N ASP A 218 -1.54 7.43 36.87
CA ASP A 218 -2.59 7.58 35.87
C ASP A 218 -2.38 6.74 34.59
N TRP A 219 -1.29 5.98 34.52
CA TRP A 219 -0.87 5.18 33.36
C TRP A 219 -0.73 5.98 32.07
N SER A 220 -0.42 7.28 32.18
CA SER A 220 0.00 8.06 31.02
C SER A 220 1.42 7.68 30.59
N ARG A 221 1.65 7.67 29.27
CA ARG A 221 2.93 7.32 28.67
C ARG A 221 3.72 8.56 28.26
N ASP A 222 4.95 8.66 28.72
CA ASP A 222 5.94 9.68 28.33
C ASP A 222 7.33 9.03 28.32
N ILE A 223 7.84 8.72 27.13
CA ILE A 223 9.12 8.00 26.98
C ILE A 223 10.30 8.86 27.46
N GLU A 224 10.20 10.19 27.38
CA GLU A 224 11.26 11.11 27.79
C GLU A 224 11.16 11.46 29.29
N GLY A 225 9.94 11.56 29.82
CA GLY A 225 9.65 11.96 31.19
C GLY A 225 9.67 10.82 32.21
N ASN A 226 9.28 9.61 31.79
CA ASN A 226 9.06 8.45 32.67
C ASN A 226 10.03 7.31 32.34
N GLU A 227 11.34 7.57 32.48
CA GLU A 227 12.38 6.59 32.14
C GLU A 227 12.20 5.26 32.89
N THR A 228 12.33 4.16 32.16
CA THR A 228 12.24 2.78 32.68
C THR A 228 13.54 2.05 32.36
N SER A 229 14.23 1.52 33.36
CA SER A 229 15.44 0.71 33.18
C SER A 229 15.26 -0.71 33.74
N ILE A 230 15.87 -1.67 33.06
CA ILE A 230 15.96 -3.07 33.51
C ILE A 230 17.44 -3.44 33.45
N GLU A 231 18.06 -3.68 34.60
CA GLU A 231 19.51 -3.95 34.74
C GLU A 231 19.85 -5.21 35.55
#